data_AF-H9ZZF4-F1
#
_entry.id   AF-H9ZZF4-F1
#
_cell.length_a   1.000
_cell.length_b   1.000
_cell.length_c   1.000
_cell.angle_alpha   90.00
_cell.angle_beta   90.00
_cell.angle_gamma   90.00
#
_symmetry.space_group_name_H-M   'P 1'
#
loop_
_entity.id
_entity.type
_entity.pdbx_description
1 polymer ?
#
loop_
_entity_poly.entity_id
_entity_poly.type
_entity_poly.pdbx_seq_one_letter_code
_entity_poly.pdbx_strand_id
1 'polypeptide(L)'
;MQKTLYILDLDMTLIDSLKVFYRVYSQLLKKYFNEDISFEDFYEKFCTNSLDNYKNYPKDFWKDFKEMYYAKDRSEIKPIDGAEELLRFLNERGIVVVLSGRGVDGDEVLKELEYFSLSKYVSEVYTLKIYDSDKPFLKDDAVRKIINNHRGFSKCILVGDYVDDVSAGPKNGCISIGITINGCKSGEELLRAGADYVVEDLFELKSILEKL
;
A
#
# COMPACT_ATOMS: atom_id res chain seq x y z
N MET A 1 19.50 2.68 -22.09
CA MET A 1 18.75 3.50 -21.11
C MET A 1 18.79 2.75 -19.78
N GLN A 2 19.12 3.44 -18.69
CA GLN A 2 19.00 2.85 -17.34
C GLN A 2 17.53 2.51 -17.09
N LYS A 3 17.25 1.25 -16.75
CA LYS A 3 15.88 0.77 -16.50
C LYS A 3 15.61 0.92 -15.00
N THR A 4 14.56 1.64 -14.63
CA THR A 4 14.13 1.75 -13.22
C THR A 4 13.08 0.68 -12.92
N LEU A 5 13.17 0.07 -11.73
CA LEU A 5 12.13 -0.77 -11.17
C LEU A 5 11.36 0.06 -10.14
N TYR A 6 10.07 0.24 -10.35
CA TYR A 6 9.16 0.92 -9.44
C TYR A 6 8.31 -0.13 -8.74
N ILE A 7 8.33 -0.15 -7.41
CA ILE A 7 7.50 -1.00 -6.57
C ILE A 7 6.56 -0.07 -5.79
N LEU A 8 5.27 -0.21 -6.01
CA LEU A 8 4.24 0.66 -5.43
C LEU A 8 3.33 -0.16 -4.53
N ASP A 9 3.05 0.32 -3.32
CA ASP A 9 1.91 -0.18 -2.55
C ASP A 9 0.58 0.16 -3.26
N LEU A 10 -0.50 -0.46 -2.82
CA LEU A 10 -1.82 -0.33 -3.42
C LEU A 10 -2.74 0.53 -2.55
N ASP A 11 -3.05 0.05 -1.34
CA ASP A 11 -4.01 0.67 -0.44
C ASP A 11 -3.43 1.96 0.11
N MET A 12 -4.20 3.04 0.10
CA MET A 12 -3.73 4.36 0.56
C MET A 12 -2.47 4.89 -0.17
N THR A 13 -2.10 4.29 -1.32
CA THR A 13 -1.02 4.74 -2.20
C THR A 13 -1.53 4.97 -3.62
N LEU A 14 -2.09 3.95 -4.28
CA LEU A 14 -2.68 4.05 -5.61
C LEU A 14 -4.21 4.15 -5.58
N ILE A 15 -4.84 3.60 -4.55
CA ILE A 15 -6.29 3.64 -4.36
C ILE A 15 -6.68 4.13 -2.95
N ASP A 16 -7.75 4.90 -2.87
CA ASP A 16 -8.38 5.31 -1.63
C ASP A 16 -9.33 4.21 -1.14
N SER A 17 -8.88 3.48 -0.12
CA SER A 17 -9.63 2.41 0.52
C SER A 17 -10.01 2.71 1.97
N LEU A 18 -9.78 3.95 2.43
CA LEU A 18 -9.98 4.40 3.81
C LEU A 18 -11.42 4.21 4.28
N LYS A 19 -12.39 4.58 3.44
CA LYS A 19 -13.82 4.46 3.77
C LYS A 19 -14.28 3.02 3.90
N VAL A 20 -13.73 2.11 3.08
CA VAL A 20 -14.02 0.69 3.19
C VAL A 20 -13.42 0.12 4.47
N PHE A 21 -12.18 0.51 4.78
CA PHE A 21 -11.54 0.14 6.06
C PHE A 21 -12.44 0.56 7.22
N TYR A 22 -12.84 1.84 7.26
CA TYR A 22 -13.72 2.38 8.30
C TYR A 22 -15.02 1.59 8.41
N ARG A 23 -15.71 1.34 7.28
CA ARG A 23 -16.98 0.60 7.26
C ARG A 23 -16.81 -0.79 7.86
N VAL A 24 -15.83 -1.55 7.39
CA VAL A 24 -15.59 -2.93 7.85
C VAL A 24 -15.20 -2.94 9.33
N TYR A 25 -14.28 -2.07 9.73
CA TYR A 25 -13.83 -1.96 11.11
C TYR A 25 -14.97 -1.58 12.06
N SER A 26 -15.78 -0.60 11.70
CA SER A 26 -16.95 -0.17 12.48
C SER A 26 -18.00 -1.28 12.61
N GLN A 27 -18.29 -2.01 11.53
CA GLN A 27 -19.17 -3.19 11.56
C GLN A 27 -18.68 -4.28 12.51
N LEU A 28 -17.36 -4.54 12.53
CA LEU A 28 -16.78 -5.53 13.42
C LEU A 28 -16.70 -5.06 14.86
N LEU A 29 -16.44 -3.78 15.12
CA LEU A 29 -16.55 -3.22 16.47
C LEU A 29 -17.96 -3.40 17.02
N LYS A 30 -18.98 -3.14 16.19
CA LYS A 30 -20.37 -3.36 16.57
C LYS A 30 -20.67 -4.84 16.85
N LYS A 31 -20.18 -5.74 15.99
CA LYS A 31 -20.37 -7.19 16.14
C LYS A 31 -19.71 -7.75 17.40
N TYR A 32 -18.46 -7.40 17.67
CA TYR A 32 -17.65 -8.02 18.72
C TYR A 32 -17.74 -7.32 20.07
N PHE A 33 -18.02 -6.02 20.11
CA PHE A 33 -18.01 -5.22 21.33
C PHE A 33 -19.33 -4.48 21.58
N ASN A 34 -20.28 -4.51 20.63
CA ASN A 34 -21.51 -3.70 20.66
C ASN A 34 -21.23 -2.18 20.76
N GLU A 35 -20.08 -1.75 20.25
CA GLU A 35 -19.65 -0.36 20.25
C GLU A 35 -19.72 0.24 18.84
N ASP A 36 -19.93 1.54 18.77
CA ASP A 36 -19.83 2.34 17.55
C ASP A 36 -18.59 3.23 17.63
N ILE A 37 -17.94 3.50 16.49
CA ILE A 37 -16.81 4.43 16.39
C ILE A 37 -17.15 5.51 15.37
N SER A 38 -16.82 6.76 15.70
CA SER A 38 -16.93 7.87 14.73
C SER A 38 -15.88 7.74 13.63
N PHE A 39 -16.07 8.41 12.50
CA PHE A 39 -15.04 8.42 11.46
C PHE A 39 -13.80 9.16 11.95
N GLU A 40 -13.97 10.22 12.73
CA GLU A 40 -12.91 11.05 13.29
C GLU A 40 -12.02 10.25 14.24
N ASP A 41 -12.62 9.52 15.19
CA ASP A 41 -11.88 8.67 16.13
C ASP A 41 -11.17 7.51 15.42
N PHE A 42 -11.84 6.91 14.42
CA PHE A 42 -11.23 5.89 13.58
C PHE A 42 -10.03 6.47 12.82
N TYR A 43 -10.20 7.64 12.18
CA TYR A 43 -9.20 8.27 11.35
C TYR A 43 -7.95 8.62 12.16
N GLU A 44 -8.12 9.23 13.34
CA GLU A 44 -7.01 9.50 14.25
C GLU A 44 -6.24 8.22 14.59
N LYS A 45 -6.96 7.13 14.92
CA LYS A 45 -6.33 5.85 15.29
C LYS A 45 -5.66 5.16 14.12
N PHE A 46 -6.28 5.24 12.95
CA PHE A 46 -5.74 4.72 11.69
C PHE A 46 -4.43 5.44 11.35
N CYS A 47 -4.42 6.78 11.42
CA CYS A 47 -3.24 7.57 11.08
C CYS A 47 -2.12 7.50 12.12
N THR A 48 -2.42 7.13 13.37
CA THR A 48 -1.44 6.95 14.46
C THR A 48 -1.01 5.50 14.68
N ASN A 49 -1.38 4.58 13.79
CA ASN A 49 -1.06 3.14 13.90
C ASN A 49 -1.53 2.52 15.22
N SER A 50 -2.61 3.05 15.81
CA SER A 50 -3.08 2.65 17.14
C SER A 50 -4.33 1.77 17.12
N LEU A 51 -4.88 1.47 15.93
CA LEU A 51 -6.04 0.57 15.78
C LEU A 51 -5.76 -0.82 16.37
N ASP A 52 -4.60 -1.42 16.13
CA ASP A 52 -4.24 -2.75 16.63
C ASP A 52 -4.24 -2.85 18.15
N ASN A 53 -3.98 -1.71 18.82
CA ASN A 53 -3.91 -1.60 20.27
C ASN A 53 -5.13 -0.90 20.89
N TYR A 54 -6.12 -0.52 20.08
CA TYR A 54 -7.29 0.19 20.57
C TYR A 54 -8.16 -0.67 21.49
N LYS A 55 -8.23 -1.98 21.21
CA LYS A 55 -8.93 -2.98 22.02
C LYS A 55 -8.12 -4.26 22.11
N ASN A 56 -8.46 -5.10 23.09
CA ASN A 56 -8.01 -6.47 23.12
C ASN A 56 -8.88 -7.32 22.17
N TYR A 57 -8.49 -7.39 20.90
CA TYR A 57 -9.27 -8.07 19.87
C TYR A 57 -9.31 -9.58 20.09
N PRO A 58 -10.48 -10.22 19.92
CA PRO A 58 -10.53 -11.68 19.82
C PRO A 58 -9.73 -12.13 18.60
N LYS A 59 -9.19 -13.35 18.66
CA LYS A 59 -8.33 -13.93 17.62
C LYS A 59 -8.91 -13.82 16.20
N ASP A 60 -10.24 -13.92 16.08
CA ASP A 60 -10.92 -13.92 14.79
C ASP A 60 -11.22 -12.51 14.25
N PHE A 61 -11.07 -11.43 15.04
CA PHE A 61 -11.45 -10.08 14.60
C PHE A 61 -10.75 -9.66 13.30
N TRP A 62 -9.42 -9.77 13.27
CA TRP A 62 -8.63 -9.38 12.09
C TRP A 62 -8.72 -10.40 10.95
N LYS A 63 -9.12 -11.65 11.26
CA LYS A 63 -9.44 -12.63 10.24
C LYS A 63 -10.74 -12.22 9.53
N ASP A 64 -11.81 -11.99 10.28
CA ASP A 64 -13.10 -11.50 9.78
C ASP A 64 -12.93 -10.15 9.05
N PHE A 65 -12.07 -9.26 9.57
CA PHE A 65 -11.76 -7.99 8.92
C PHE A 65 -11.20 -8.22 7.52
N LYS A 66 -10.18 -9.08 7.38
CA LYS A 66 -9.59 -9.39 6.07
C LYS A 66 -10.60 -10.01 5.13
N GLU A 67 -11.41 -10.95 5.59
CA GLU A 67 -12.46 -11.58 4.78
C GLU A 67 -13.44 -10.53 4.23
N MET A 68 -13.94 -9.64 5.09
CA MET A 68 -14.88 -8.58 4.69
C MET A 68 -14.22 -7.49 3.83
N TYR A 69 -12.97 -7.11 4.15
CA TYR A 69 -12.23 -6.08 3.43
C TYR A 69 -11.78 -6.52 2.05
N TYR A 70 -11.46 -7.80 1.86
CA TYR A 70 -11.12 -8.37 0.57
C TYR A 70 -12.37 -8.62 -0.29
N ALA A 71 -13.51 -8.95 0.33
CA ALA A 71 -14.80 -9.09 -0.35
C ALA A 71 -15.52 -7.77 -0.67
N LYS A 72 -14.88 -6.61 -0.46
CA LYS A 72 -15.44 -5.29 -0.76
C LYS A 72 -15.84 -5.14 -2.23
N ASP A 73 -16.84 -4.30 -2.48
CA ASP A 73 -17.17 -3.92 -3.86
C ASP A 73 -16.16 -2.86 -4.34
N ARG A 74 -15.64 -3.03 -5.55
CA ARG A 74 -14.67 -2.11 -6.16
C ARG A 74 -15.24 -0.71 -6.38
N SER A 75 -16.57 -0.58 -6.49
CA SER A 75 -17.24 0.71 -6.57
C SER A 75 -17.17 1.54 -5.28
N GLU A 76 -16.81 0.92 -4.15
CA GLU A 76 -16.63 1.61 -2.86
C GLU A 76 -15.25 2.27 -2.71
N ILE A 77 -14.31 1.95 -3.61
CA ILE A 77 -12.96 2.51 -3.64
C ILE A 77 -12.75 3.31 -4.93
N LYS A 78 -11.76 4.19 -4.93
CA LYS A 78 -11.41 5.03 -6.08
C LYS A 78 -9.90 5.12 -6.23
N PRO A 79 -9.36 5.37 -7.43
CA PRO A 79 -7.96 5.75 -7.57
C PRO A 79 -7.67 7.03 -6.78
N ILE A 80 -6.46 7.11 -6.22
CA ILE A 80 -5.92 8.37 -5.71
C ILE A 80 -5.76 9.33 -6.89
N ASP A 81 -5.98 10.62 -6.64
CA ASP A 81 -5.83 11.63 -7.67
C ASP A 81 -4.39 11.64 -8.20
N GLY A 82 -4.25 11.69 -9.53
CA GLY A 82 -2.94 11.54 -10.20
C GLY A 82 -2.45 10.10 -10.42
N ALA A 83 -3.15 9.05 -9.95
CA ALA A 83 -2.67 7.66 -10.08
C ALA A 83 -2.46 7.21 -11.53
N GLU A 84 -3.40 7.53 -12.44
CA GLU A 84 -3.24 7.18 -13.85
C GLU A 84 -2.05 7.91 -14.49
N GLU A 85 -1.91 9.20 -14.19
CA GLU A 85 -0.82 10.03 -14.73
C GLU A 85 0.55 9.54 -14.25
N LEU A 86 0.67 9.25 -12.95
CA LEU A 86 1.89 8.69 -12.36
C LEU A 86 2.22 7.35 -13.01
N LEU A 87 1.28 6.39 -13.02
CA LEU A 87 1.55 5.06 -13.57
C LEU A 87 1.95 5.10 -15.05
N ARG A 88 1.31 5.96 -15.85
CA ARG A 88 1.72 6.20 -17.24
C ARG A 88 3.15 6.73 -17.33
N PHE A 89 3.49 7.74 -16.52
CA PHE A 89 4.83 8.32 -16.45
C PHE A 89 5.90 7.28 -16.09
N LEU A 90 5.62 6.41 -15.12
CA LEU A 90 6.55 5.36 -14.66
C LEU A 90 6.72 4.25 -15.70
N ASN A 91 5.63 3.82 -16.33
CA ASN A 91 5.63 2.77 -17.34
C ASN A 91 6.45 3.14 -18.58
N GLU A 92 6.50 4.42 -18.95
CA GLU A 92 7.38 4.92 -20.03
C GLU A 92 8.87 4.86 -19.67
N ARG A 93 9.22 4.77 -18.39
CA ARG A 93 10.60 4.93 -17.86
C ARG A 93 11.16 3.68 -17.20
N GLY A 94 10.35 2.65 -16.99
CA GLY A 94 10.75 1.49 -16.23
C GLY A 94 9.75 0.36 -16.18
N ILE A 95 9.92 -0.50 -15.18
CA ILE A 95 9.01 -1.60 -14.87
C ILE A 95 8.20 -1.17 -13.66
N VAL A 96 6.87 -1.30 -13.75
CA VAL A 96 5.97 -0.93 -12.66
C VAL A 96 5.42 -2.20 -12.04
N VAL A 97 5.71 -2.40 -10.76
CA VAL A 97 5.22 -3.52 -9.97
C VAL A 97 4.32 -2.98 -8.87
N VAL A 98 3.13 -3.54 -8.72
CA VAL A 98 2.28 -3.29 -7.55
C VAL A 98 2.53 -4.38 -6.53
N LEU A 99 2.89 -4.01 -5.31
CA LEU A 99 3.06 -4.91 -4.18
C LEU A 99 2.03 -4.59 -3.10
N SER A 100 0.97 -5.38 -3.02
CA SER A 100 -0.08 -5.19 -2.03
C SER A 100 0.20 -5.98 -0.75
N GLY A 101 -0.05 -5.36 0.41
CA GLY A 101 -0.09 -6.01 1.72
C GLY A 101 -1.24 -7.03 1.90
N ARG A 102 -2.12 -7.20 0.91
CA ARG A 102 -3.29 -8.09 1.00
C ARG A 102 -2.92 -9.57 0.84
N GLY A 103 -3.63 -10.44 1.56
CA GLY A 103 -3.52 -11.91 1.46
C GLY A 103 -4.42 -12.54 0.39
N VAL A 104 -4.53 -11.92 -0.79
CA VAL A 104 -5.39 -12.38 -1.91
C VAL A 104 -4.56 -12.80 -3.13
N ASP A 105 -5.16 -13.45 -4.13
CA ASP A 105 -4.46 -13.72 -5.39
C ASP A 105 -4.10 -12.42 -6.11
N GLY A 106 -2.94 -12.38 -6.78
CA GLY A 106 -2.53 -11.23 -7.59
C GLY A 106 -3.55 -10.88 -8.67
N ASP A 107 -4.25 -11.87 -9.22
CA ASP A 107 -5.33 -11.69 -10.19
C ASP A 107 -6.51 -10.86 -9.64
N GLU A 108 -6.79 -10.92 -8.33
CA GLU A 108 -7.85 -10.11 -7.74
C GLU A 108 -7.49 -8.63 -7.72
N VAL A 109 -6.23 -8.33 -7.35
CA VAL A 109 -5.68 -6.97 -7.39
C VAL A 109 -5.57 -6.48 -8.84
N LEU A 110 -5.16 -7.34 -9.78
CA LEU A 110 -5.07 -6.97 -11.19
C LEU A 110 -6.45 -6.61 -11.78
N LYS A 111 -7.49 -7.37 -11.45
CA LYS A 111 -8.87 -7.06 -11.85
C LYS A 111 -9.40 -5.79 -11.20
N GLU A 112 -8.94 -5.45 -9.99
CA GLU A 112 -9.24 -4.18 -9.33
C GLU A 112 -8.58 -3.01 -10.08
N LEU A 113 -7.30 -3.14 -10.46
CA LEU A 113 -6.61 -2.16 -11.31
C LEU A 113 -7.24 -2.02 -12.70
N GLU A 114 -7.72 -3.13 -13.29
CA GLU A 114 -8.42 -3.13 -14.58
C GLU A 114 -9.74 -2.37 -14.53
N TYR A 115 -10.51 -2.54 -13.45
CA TYR A 115 -11.75 -1.78 -13.21
C TYR A 115 -11.50 -0.26 -13.24
N PHE A 116 -10.31 0.18 -12.81
CA PHE A 116 -9.88 1.58 -12.86
C PHE A 116 -9.09 1.97 -14.11
N SER A 117 -8.98 1.09 -15.10
CA SER A 117 -8.15 1.31 -16.30
C SER A 117 -6.67 1.58 -15.98
N LEU A 118 -6.16 1.10 -14.84
CA LEU A 118 -4.76 1.28 -14.41
C LEU A 118 -3.87 0.08 -14.79
N SER A 119 -4.44 -1.12 -14.96
CA SER A 119 -3.69 -2.35 -15.21
C SER A 119 -2.78 -2.29 -16.45
N LYS A 120 -3.16 -1.52 -17.48
CA LYS A 120 -2.37 -1.30 -18.70
C LYS A 120 -0.98 -0.68 -18.48
N TYR A 121 -0.74 -0.08 -17.31
CA TYR A 121 0.55 0.53 -16.95
C TYR A 121 1.33 -0.31 -15.93
N VAL A 122 0.76 -1.40 -15.43
CA VAL A 122 1.36 -2.25 -14.40
C VAL A 122 1.90 -3.51 -15.07
N SER A 123 3.20 -3.77 -14.85
CA SER A 123 3.89 -4.94 -15.42
C SER A 123 3.55 -6.22 -14.65
N GLU A 124 3.57 -6.17 -13.32
CA GLU A 124 3.33 -7.32 -12.46
C GLU A 124 2.64 -6.90 -11.15
N VAL A 125 1.95 -7.85 -10.52
CA VAL A 125 1.28 -7.68 -9.24
C VAL A 125 1.75 -8.77 -8.28
N TYR A 126 2.17 -8.35 -7.09
CA TYR A 126 2.55 -9.21 -5.98
C TYR A 126 1.63 -8.93 -4.79
N THR A 127 1.30 -9.98 -4.06
CA THR A 127 0.47 -9.93 -2.86
C THR A 127 1.13 -10.77 -1.78
N LEU A 128 0.66 -10.66 -0.54
CA LEU A 128 1.20 -11.46 0.56
C LEU A 128 0.69 -12.91 0.55
N LYS A 129 -0.29 -13.25 -0.29
CA LYS A 129 -0.78 -14.63 -0.43
C LYS A 129 0.30 -15.60 -0.90
N ILE A 130 1.26 -15.13 -1.69
CA ILE A 130 2.34 -15.98 -2.22
C ILE A 130 3.33 -16.45 -1.14
N TYR A 131 3.15 -16.02 0.11
CA TYR A 131 3.97 -16.34 1.27
C TYR A 131 3.15 -17.01 2.37
N ASP A 132 2.67 -18.21 2.06
CA ASP A 132 2.01 -19.10 3.02
C ASP A 132 3.09 -19.73 3.93
N SER A 133 3.54 -18.97 4.94
CA SER A 133 4.52 -19.46 5.91
C SER A 133 4.10 -19.15 7.34
N ASP A 134 4.38 -20.06 8.28
CA ASP A 134 4.13 -19.94 9.72
C ASP A 134 4.95 -18.82 10.42
N LYS A 135 5.62 -17.95 9.66
CA LYS A 135 6.40 -16.81 10.18
C LYS A 135 5.67 -15.50 9.90
N PRO A 136 5.77 -14.50 10.81
CA PRO A 136 5.28 -13.17 10.53
C PRO A 136 5.98 -12.64 9.27
N PHE A 137 5.18 -12.35 8.25
CA PHE A 137 5.65 -11.89 6.96
C PHE A 137 6.15 -10.44 7.06
N LEU A 138 7.31 -10.16 6.47
CA LEU A 138 7.89 -8.82 6.41
C LEU A 138 7.87 -8.31 4.96
N LYS A 139 7.41 -7.07 4.74
CA LYS A 139 7.44 -6.40 3.42
C LYS A 139 8.81 -6.51 2.71
N ASP A 140 9.88 -6.51 3.51
CA ASP A 140 11.26 -6.76 3.09
C ASP A 140 11.42 -8.01 2.20
N ASP A 141 10.82 -9.15 2.57
CA ASP A 141 10.94 -10.40 1.80
C ASP A 141 10.20 -10.34 0.46
N ALA A 142 9.09 -9.60 0.39
CA ALA A 142 8.40 -9.33 -0.88
C ALA A 142 9.26 -8.49 -1.81
N VAL A 143 9.78 -7.37 -1.30
CA VAL A 143 10.64 -6.47 -2.08
C VAL A 143 11.87 -7.21 -2.60
N ARG A 144 12.52 -8.01 -1.75
CA ARG A 144 13.68 -8.84 -2.12
C ARG A 144 13.36 -9.82 -3.25
N LYS A 145 12.21 -10.50 -3.19
CA LYS A 145 11.78 -11.43 -4.24
C LYS A 145 11.50 -10.70 -5.55
N ILE A 146 10.81 -9.56 -5.52
CA ILE A 146 10.53 -8.75 -6.72
C ILE A 146 11.85 -8.34 -7.37
N ILE A 147 12.82 -7.84 -6.60
CA ILE A 147 14.15 -7.48 -7.10
C ILE A 147 14.85 -8.68 -7.73
N ASN A 148 14.84 -9.84 -7.08
CA ASN A 148 15.50 -11.04 -7.62
C ASN A 148 14.87 -11.54 -8.93
N ASN A 149 13.56 -11.35 -9.09
CA ASN A 149 12.82 -11.69 -10.31
C ASN A 149 13.09 -10.72 -11.46
N HIS A 150 13.49 -9.48 -11.16
CA HIS A 150 13.74 -8.44 -12.14
C HIS A 150 15.24 -8.20 -12.29
N ARG A 151 15.84 -8.58 -13.42
CA ARG A 151 17.26 -8.33 -13.68
C ARG A 151 17.48 -7.14 -14.62
N GLY A 152 18.64 -6.50 -14.49
CA GLY A 152 19.08 -5.45 -15.42
C GLY A 152 18.45 -4.08 -15.20
N PHE A 153 17.74 -3.86 -14.08
CA PHE A 153 17.45 -2.52 -13.61
C PHE A 153 18.70 -1.93 -12.94
N SER A 154 18.85 -0.61 -13.01
CA SER A 154 19.96 0.12 -12.37
C SER A 154 19.52 0.89 -11.13
N LYS A 155 18.20 1.02 -10.95
CA LYS A 155 17.58 1.80 -9.88
C LYS A 155 16.31 1.09 -9.43
N CYS A 156 16.11 0.96 -8.13
CA CYS A 156 14.87 0.50 -7.52
C CYS A 156 14.28 1.64 -6.72
N ILE A 157 12.97 1.88 -6.88
CA ILE A 157 12.21 2.86 -6.09
C ILE A 157 11.02 2.14 -5.48
N LEU A 158 10.88 2.26 -4.16
CA LEU A 158 9.77 1.72 -3.39
C LEU A 158 8.92 2.89 -2.88
N VAL A 159 7.60 2.81 -3.09
CA VAL A 159 6.64 3.82 -2.64
C VAL A 159 5.54 3.16 -1.82
N GLY A 160 5.23 3.72 -0.65
CA GLY A 160 4.12 3.27 0.18
C GLY A 160 3.79 4.25 1.30
N ASP A 161 2.63 4.08 1.92
CA ASP A 161 2.13 4.96 2.98
C ASP A 161 2.46 4.46 4.39
N TYR A 162 2.98 3.24 4.53
CA TYR A 162 3.20 2.61 5.83
C TYR A 162 4.69 2.43 6.19
N VAL A 163 4.95 2.34 7.49
CA VAL A 163 6.30 2.12 8.07
C VAL A 163 6.97 0.86 7.51
N ASP A 164 6.19 -0.20 7.30
CA ASP A 164 6.69 -1.46 6.75
C ASP A 164 7.11 -1.32 5.27
N ASP A 165 6.45 -0.44 4.50
CA ASP A 165 6.84 -0.12 3.13
C ASP A 165 8.19 0.59 3.15
N VAL A 166 8.25 1.73 3.84
CA VAL A 166 9.42 2.59 3.74
C VAL A 166 10.66 1.99 4.39
N SER A 167 10.51 1.16 5.42
CA SER A 167 11.62 0.47 6.07
C SER A 167 12.17 -0.70 5.25
N ALA A 168 11.43 -1.22 4.26
CA ALA A 168 11.89 -2.28 3.38
C ALA A 168 12.82 -1.76 2.27
N GLY A 169 12.70 -0.49 1.89
CA GLY A 169 13.49 0.12 0.82
C GLY A 169 15.00 0.05 1.07
N PRO A 170 15.52 0.67 2.15
CA PRO A 170 16.96 0.68 2.44
C PRO A 170 17.56 -0.72 2.64
N LYS A 171 16.79 -1.65 3.22
CA LYS A 171 17.20 -3.05 3.44
C LYS A 171 17.47 -3.79 2.12
N ASN A 172 16.87 -3.34 1.03
CA ASN A 172 17.02 -3.92 -0.30
C ASN A 172 17.74 -2.99 -1.31
N GLY A 173 18.31 -1.88 -0.83
CA GLY A 173 19.00 -0.91 -1.69
C GLY A 173 18.08 -0.15 -2.66
N CYS A 174 16.80 -0.02 -2.33
CA CYS A 174 15.86 0.84 -3.06
C CYS A 174 15.84 2.24 -2.46
N ILE A 175 15.64 3.25 -3.30
CA ILE A 175 15.19 4.57 -2.84
C ILE A 175 13.78 4.41 -2.31
N SER A 176 13.54 4.84 -1.09
CA SER A 176 12.29 4.67 -0.38
C SER A 176 11.55 6.00 -0.29
N ILE A 177 10.31 6.05 -0.78
CA ILE A 177 9.49 7.26 -0.76
C ILE A 177 8.21 6.99 0.01
N GLY A 178 8.04 7.69 1.13
CA GLY A 178 6.80 7.68 1.90
C GLY A 178 5.75 8.59 1.25
N ILE A 179 4.48 8.20 1.30
CA ILE A 179 3.37 9.06 0.87
C ILE A 179 2.33 9.24 1.98
N THR A 180 1.92 10.48 2.24
CA THR A 180 0.95 10.82 3.30
C THR A 180 -0.38 11.27 2.72
N ILE A 181 -1.09 10.33 2.07
CA ILE A 181 -2.38 10.62 1.44
C ILE A 181 -3.38 11.19 2.46
N ASN A 182 -4.05 12.28 2.09
CA ASN A 182 -5.02 13.01 2.92
C ASN A 182 -4.45 13.52 4.26
N GLY A 183 -3.13 13.69 4.38
CA GLY A 183 -2.48 14.04 5.65
C GLY A 183 -2.56 12.94 6.70
N CYS A 184 -2.85 11.70 6.28
CA CYS A 184 -2.78 10.55 7.13
C CYS A 184 -1.34 10.05 7.22
N LYS A 185 -0.95 9.57 8.41
CA LYS A 185 0.43 9.22 8.82
C LYS A 185 1.33 10.44 8.93
N SER A 186 2.26 10.41 9.88
CA SER A 186 3.23 11.48 10.03
C SER A 186 4.38 11.29 9.04
N GLY A 187 4.68 12.29 8.23
CA GLY A 187 5.87 12.27 7.38
C GLY A 187 7.16 12.09 8.18
N GLU A 188 7.22 12.63 9.41
CA GLU A 188 8.36 12.42 10.31
C GLU A 188 8.49 10.97 10.77
N GLU A 189 7.37 10.23 10.90
CA GLU A 189 7.39 8.80 11.20
C GLU A 189 7.95 8.00 10.03
N LEU A 190 7.52 8.32 8.79
CA LEU A 190 8.04 7.66 7.59
C LEU A 190 9.53 7.93 7.36
N LEU A 191 9.98 9.18 7.57
CA LEU A 191 11.41 9.52 7.53
C LEU A 191 12.20 8.74 8.59
N ARG A 192 11.72 8.67 9.84
CA ARG A 192 12.36 7.88 10.90
C ARG A 192 12.39 6.38 10.60
N ALA A 193 11.40 5.87 9.86
CA ALA A 193 11.33 4.49 9.44
C ALA A 193 12.28 4.14 8.28
N GLY A 194 12.88 5.14 7.62
CA GLY A 194 13.87 4.95 6.56
C GLY A 194 13.45 5.43 5.17
N ALA A 195 12.40 6.24 5.06
CA ALA A 195 12.10 6.95 3.81
C ALA A 195 13.23 7.96 3.48
N ASP A 196 13.68 7.98 2.23
CA ASP A 196 14.60 9.01 1.70
C ASP A 196 13.84 10.31 1.41
N TYR A 197 12.58 10.19 1.00
CA TYR A 197 11.67 11.30 0.69
C TYR A 197 10.29 11.02 1.27
N VAL A 198 9.54 12.08 1.59
CA VAL A 198 8.12 12.00 1.88
C VAL A 198 7.39 13.03 1.03
N VAL A 199 6.24 12.63 0.49
CA VAL A 199 5.36 13.45 -0.35
C VAL A 199 3.93 13.38 0.13
N GLU A 200 3.13 14.41 -0.16
CA GLU A 200 1.75 14.49 0.29
C GLU A 200 0.75 13.95 -0.74
N ASP A 201 1.15 13.90 -2.01
CA ASP A 201 0.32 13.41 -3.11
C ASP A 201 1.14 12.81 -4.28
N LEU A 202 0.43 12.26 -5.28
CA LEU A 202 1.05 11.61 -6.43
C LEU A 202 1.64 12.60 -7.46
N PHE A 203 1.26 13.88 -7.42
CA PHE A 203 1.82 14.92 -8.28
C PHE A 203 3.19 15.37 -7.78
N GLU A 204 3.33 15.53 -6.47
CA GLU A 204 4.61 15.77 -5.81
C GLU A 204 5.53 14.56 -5.99
N LEU A 205 5.01 13.33 -5.83
CA LEU A 205 5.77 12.12 -6.11
C LEU A 205 6.36 12.14 -7.52
N LYS A 206 5.54 12.42 -8.54
CA LYS A 206 6.00 12.55 -9.92
C LYS A 206 7.09 13.61 -10.06
N SER A 207 6.90 14.77 -9.42
CA SER A 207 7.86 15.89 -9.46
C SER A 207 9.22 15.55 -8.83
N ILE A 208 9.24 14.73 -7.78
CA ILE A 208 10.49 14.22 -7.19
C ILE A 208 11.13 13.19 -8.15
N LEU A 209 10.33 12.27 -8.69
CA LEU A 209 10.82 11.23 -9.60
C LEU A 209 11.41 11.79 -10.90
N GLU A 210 10.94 12.94 -11.40
CA GLU A 210 11.53 13.63 -12.55
C GLU A 210 12.96 14.13 -12.29
N LYS A 211 13.34 14.35 -11.03
CA LYS A 211 14.67 14.85 -10.62
C LYS A 211 15.65 13.73 -10.29
N LEU A 212 15.13 12.50 -10.16
CA LEU A 212 15.84 11.32 -9.68
C LEU A 212 16.34 10.46 -10.84
#